data_AF-A0A4W5PWT6-F1
#
_entry.id   AF-A0A4W5PWT6-F1
#
_cell.length_a   1.000
_cell.length_b   1.000
_cell.length_c   1.000
_cell.angle_alpha   90.00
_cell.angle_beta   90.00
_cell.angle_gamma   90.00
#
_symmetry.space_group_name_H-M   'P 1'
#
loop_
_entity.id
_entity.type
_entity.pdbx_description
1 polymer ?
#
loop_
_entity_poly.entity_id
_entity_poly.type
_entity_poly.pdbx_seq_one_letter_code
_entity_poly.pdbx_strand_id
1 'polypeptide(L)'
;MKMFKTCLTVQEVFNQYQKTHQGLLYKRIPLADCCAPKEEDFDQLLEAMKSTLAEDSHSAFVFNCSNGKGRTTTAMVIAALTVWHFNVRLHSSLSDSSL
;
A
#
# COMPACT_ATOMS: atom_id res chain seq x y z
N MET A 1 -14.35 30.46 -22.26
CA MET A 1 -13.55 29.36 -21.68
C MET A 1 -13.68 29.40 -20.17
N LYS A 2 -14.11 28.31 -19.52
CA LYS A 2 -14.04 28.21 -18.05
C LYS A 2 -12.58 27.92 -17.68
N MET A 3 -11.92 28.85 -16.99
CA MET A 3 -10.58 28.60 -16.43
C MET A 3 -10.71 27.73 -15.18
N PHE A 4 -9.89 26.69 -15.09
CA PHE A 4 -9.73 25.95 -13.85
C PHE A 4 -9.08 26.85 -12.80
N LYS A 5 -9.71 26.97 -11.64
CA LYS A 5 -9.14 27.72 -10.51
C LYS A 5 -7.93 27.00 -9.91
N THR A 6 -7.92 25.68 -9.96
CA THR A 6 -6.85 24.82 -9.45
C THR A 6 -6.75 23.54 -10.29
N CYS A 7 -5.54 23.00 -10.41
CA CYS A 7 -5.25 21.69 -11.00
C CYS A 7 -4.18 21.05 -10.11
N LEU A 8 -4.48 19.90 -9.52
CA LEU A 8 -3.61 19.21 -8.58
C LEU A 8 -3.50 17.74 -8.96
N THR A 9 -2.31 17.19 -8.80
CA THR A 9 -2.07 15.75 -8.82
C THR A 9 -2.64 15.11 -7.56
N VAL A 10 -2.89 13.79 -7.62
CA VAL A 10 -3.34 13.03 -6.43
C VAL A 10 -2.33 13.16 -5.29
N GLN A 11 -1.03 13.16 -5.60
CA GLN A 11 0.02 13.34 -4.59
C GLN A 11 -0.09 14.70 -3.89
N GLU A 12 -0.30 15.78 -4.64
CA GLU A 12 -0.49 17.12 -4.04
C GLU A 12 -1.75 17.19 -3.17
N VAL A 13 -2.83 16.54 -3.59
CA VAL A 13 -4.06 16.44 -2.79
C VAL A 13 -3.79 15.72 -1.46
N PHE A 14 -3.14 14.56 -1.48
CA PHE A 14 -2.82 13.83 -0.24
C PHE A 14 -1.82 14.56 0.66
N ASN A 15 -0.83 15.27 0.08
CA ASN A 15 0.10 16.10 0.83
C ASN A 15 -0.61 17.25 1.58
N GLN A 16 -1.72 17.77 1.03
CA GLN A 16 -2.54 18.76 1.74
C GLN A 16 -3.25 18.14 2.94
N TYR A 17 -3.79 16.92 2.79
CA TYR A 17 -4.48 16.20 3.87
C TYR A 17 -3.56 15.66 4.96
N GLN A 18 -2.28 15.39 4.66
CA GLN A 18 -1.28 14.98 5.66
C GLN A 18 -1.16 15.96 6.83
N LYS A 19 -1.37 17.26 6.58
CA LYS A 19 -1.30 18.28 7.63
C LYS A 19 -2.44 18.17 8.65
N THR A 20 -3.59 17.64 8.23
CA THR A 20 -4.80 17.52 9.06
C THR A 20 -5.06 16.10 9.55
N HIS A 21 -4.49 15.09 8.86
CA HIS A 21 -4.65 13.68 9.18
C HIS A 21 -3.27 13.05 9.39
N GLN A 22 -2.81 13.01 10.64
CA GLN A 22 -1.56 12.35 10.99
C GLN A 22 -1.61 10.86 10.65
N GLY A 23 -0.52 10.32 10.10
CA GLY A 23 -0.41 8.92 9.66
C GLY A 23 -0.96 8.64 8.26
N LEU A 24 -1.59 9.61 7.58
CA LEU A 24 -2.05 9.43 6.19
C LEU A 24 -0.87 9.49 5.21
N LEU A 25 -0.46 8.34 4.68
CA LEU A 25 0.62 8.27 3.68
C LEU A 25 0.06 7.93 2.29
N TYR A 26 0.58 8.60 1.26
CA TYR A 26 0.27 8.31 -0.13
C TYR A 26 1.50 7.77 -0.85
N LYS A 27 1.34 6.64 -1.53
CA LYS A 27 2.38 6.03 -2.36
C LYS A 27 1.79 5.58 -3.69
N ARG A 28 2.50 5.88 -4.79
CA ARG A 28 2.06 5.56 -6.14
C ARG A 28 2.91 4.41 -6.69
N ILE A 29 2.26 3.29 -7.03
CA ILE A 29 2.89 2.12 -7.64
C ILE A 29 2.16 1.81 -8.96
N PRO A 30 2.84 1.86 -10.11
CA PRO A 30 2.20 1.82 -11.43
C PRO A 30 1.91 0.39 -11.91
N LEU A 31 1.00 -0.31 -11.22
CA LEU A 31 0.58 -1.65 -11.66
C LEU A 31 -0.04 -1.61 -13.07
N ALA A 32 0.42 -2.51 -13.94
CA ALA A 32 -0.13 -2.69 -15.28
C ALA A 32 -1.61 -3.13 -15.24
N ASP A 33 -2.40 -2.76 -16.25
CA ASP A 33 -3.78 -3.23 -16.37
C ASP A 33 -3.85 -4.65 -16.91
N CYS A 34 -4.82 -5.43 -16.44
CA CYS A 34 -5.12 -6.79 -16.91
C CYS A 34 -3.96 -7.79 -16.94
N CYS A 35 -2.84 -7.48 -16.26
CA CYS A 35 -1.63 -8.30 -16.22
C CYS A 35 -1.14 -8.45 -14.78
N ALA A 36 -0.27 -9.43 -14.56
CA ALA A 36 0.49 -9.52 -13.31
C ALA A 36 1.38 -8.27 -13.14
N PRO A 37 1.63 -7.83 -11.88
CA PRO A 37 2.64 -6.82 -11.61
C PRO A 37 4.00 -7.22 -12.19
N LYS A 38 4.78 -6.24 -12.66
CA LYS A 38 6.20 -6.47 -12.90
C LYS A 38 6.89 -6.72 -11.56
N GLU A 39 8.00 -7.45 -11.59
CA GLU A 39 8.81 -7.75 -10.40
C GLU A 39 9.18 -6.47 -9.64
N GLU A 40 9.68 -5.45 -10.34
CA GLU A 40 10.04 -4.15 -9.75
C GLU A 40 8.86 -3.43 -9.07
N ASP A 41 7.65 -3.53 -9.64
CA ASP A 41 6.45 -2.93 -9.06
C ASP A 41 5.96 -3.73 -7.84
N PHE A 42 6.11 -5.05 -7.90
CA PHE A 42 5.81 -5.95 -6.79
C PHE A 42 6.75 -5.68 -5.61
N ASP A 43 8.05 -5.55 -5.86
CA ASP A 43 9.04 -5.26 -4.83
C ASP A 43 8.78 -3.90 -4.16
N GLN A 44 8.42 -2.88 -4.95
CA GLN A 44 8.02 -1.58 -4.40
C GLN A 44 6.78 -1.66 -3.51
N LEU A 45 5.79 -2.47 -3.88
CA LEU A 45 4.60 -2.72 -3.07
C LEU A 45 4.95 -3.45 -1.78
N LEU A 46 5.77 -4.50 -1.88
CA LEU A 46 6.21 -5.29 -0.74
C LEU A 46 7.01 -4.45 0.26
N GLU A 47 7.96 -3.64 -0.23
CA GLU A 47 8.77 -2.77 0.62
C GLU A 47 7.90 -1.72 1.31
N ALA A 48 6.98 -1.08 0.57
CA ALA A 48 6.04 -0.13 1.17
C ALA A 48 5.25 -0.75 2.33
N MET A 49 4.73 -1.96 2.14
CA MET A 49 3.96 -2.64 3.18
C MET A 49 4.83 -3.03 4.39
N LYS A 50 6.05 -3.53 4.14
CA LYS A 50 7.00 -3.90 5.19
C LYS A 50 7.38 -2.69 6.05
N SER A 51 7.80 -1.59 5.43
CA SER A 51 8.21 -0.40 6.18
C SER A 51 7.05 0.15 7.01
N THR A 52 5.84 0.23 6.43
CA THR A 52 4.65 0.72 7.13
C THR A 52 4.26 -0.18 8.31
N LEU A 53 4.28 -1.50 8.16
CA LEU A 53 3.97 -2.42 9.26
C LEU A 53 5.06 -2.48 10.33
N ALA A 54 6.31 -2.20 9.97
CA ALA A 54 7.41 -2.08 10.93
C ALA A 54 7.29 -0.81 11.79
N GLU A 55 6.77 0.28 11.23
CA GLU A 55 6.46 1.52 11.95
C GLU A 55 5.22 1.36 12.85
N ASP A 56 4.13 0.81 12.33
CA ASP A 56 2.91 0.50 13.07
C ASP A 56 2.23 -0.76 12.53
N SER A 57 2.23 -1.82 13.34
CA SER A 57 1.62 -3.12 13.01
C SER A 57 0.10 -3.09 12.81
N HIS A 58 -0.57 -2.02 13.26
CA HIS A 58 -2.01 -1.82 13.09
C HIS A 58 -2.38 -0.95 11.88
N SER A 59 -1.38 -0.56 11.07
CA SER A 59 -1.60 0.24 9.86
C SER A 59 -2.59 -0.41 8.89
N ALA A 60 -3.50 0.40 8.36
CA ALA A 60 -4.43 -0.01 7.33
C ALA A 60 -3.94 0.41 5.93
N PHE A 61 -4.11 -0.48 4.94
CA PHE A 61 -3.79 -0.19 3.53
C PHE A 61 -5.05 0.05 2.71
N VAL A 62 -5.06 1.14 1.94
CA VAL A 62 -6.15 1.48 1.01
C VAL A 62 -5.62 1.44 -0.42
N PHE A 63 -6.18 0.56 -1.25
CA PHE A 63 -5.78 0.40 -2.65
C PHE A 63 -6.83 1.00 -3.58
N ASN A 64 -6.40 1.87 -4.49
CA ASN A 64 -7.26 2.52 -5.47
C ASN A 64 -6.75 2.30 -6.90
N CYS A 65 -7.68 2.17 -7.83
CA CYS A 65 -7.42 2.23 -9.27
C CYS A 65 -8.55 3.00 -9.96
N SER A 66 -8.67 2.91 -11.30
CA SER A 66 -9.69 3.68 -12.03
C SER A 66 -11.12 3.28 -11.69
N ASN A 67 -11.39 2.00 -11.45
CA ASN A 67 -12.74 1.46 -11.24
C ASN A 67 -12.84 0.50 -10.03
N GLY A 68 -11.76 0.34 -9.26
CA GLY A 68 -11.72 -0.53 -8.08
C GLY A 68 -11.75 -2.03 -8.36
N LYS A 69 -11.54 -2.47 -9.61
CA LYS A 69 -11.60 -3.90 -9.99
C LYS A 69 -10.20 -4.51 -10.09
N GLY A 70 -9.68 -4.75 -11.29
CA GLY A 70 -8.46 -5.54 -11.54
C GLY A 70 -7.26 -5.17 -10.67
N ARG A 71 -6.68 -3.98 -10.87
CA ARG A 71 -5.48 -3.53 -10.13
C ARG A 71 -5.69 -3.48 -8.61
N THR A 72 -6.87 -3.04 -8.16
CA THR A 72 -7.20 -2.96 -6.73
C THR A 72 -7.28 -4.34 -6.12
N THR A 73 -8.02 -5.27 -6.75
CA THR A 73 -8.12 -6.65 -6.28
C THR A 73 -6.76 -7.34 -6.27
N THR A 74 -5.95 -7.18 -7.32
CA THR A 74 -4.59 -7.73 -7.36
C THR A 74 -3.73 -7.23 -6.20
N ALA A 75 -3.71 -5.91 -5.96
CA ALA A 75 -2.94 -5.34 -4.85
C ALA A 75 -3.46 -5.80 -3.48
N MET A 76 -4.78 -5.90 -3.30
CA MET A 76 -5.39 -6.39 -2.06
C MET A 76 -5.04 -7.86 -1.78
N VAL A 77 -5.08 -8.72 -2.81
CA VAL A 77 -4.71 -10.13 -2.65
C VAL A 77 -3.23 -10.26 -2.29
N ILE A 78 -2.35 -9.50 -2.96
CA ILE A 78 -0.93 -9.47 -2.61
C ILE A 78 -0.75 -9.04 -1.16
N ALA A 79 -1.39 -7.94 -0.73
CA ALA A 79 -1.30 -7.44 0.63
C ALA A 79 -1.77 -8.47 1.67
N ALA A 80 -2.90 -9.13 1.43
CA ALA A 80 -3.42 -10.16 2.33
C ALA A 80 -2.45 -11.34 2.48
N LEU A 81 -1.91 -11.83 1.37
CA LEU A 81 -0.93 -12.93 1.39
C LEU A 81 0.37 -12.51 2.08
N THR A 82 0.85 -11.28 1.83
CA THR A 82 2.05 -10.73 2.45
C THR A 82 1.89 -10.60 3.97
N VAL A 83 0.80 -9.99 4.44
CA VAL A 83 0.52 -9.82 5.87
C VAL A 83 0.41 -11.19 6.56
N TRP A 84 -0.30 -12.14 5.93
CA TRP A 84 -0.40 -13.50 6.47
C TRP A 84 0.98 -14.15 6.61
N HIS A 85 1.82 -14.05 5.58
CA HIS A 85 3.16 -14.59 5.59
C HIS A 85 4.07 -13.95 6.66
N PHE A 86 3.95 -12.64 6.90
CA PHE A 86 4.69 -11.98 7.99
C PHE A 86 4.22 -12.43 9.38
N ASN A 87 2.91 -12.53 9.59
CA ASN A 87 2.34 -12.96 10.87
C ASN A 87 2.69 -14.42 11.21
N VAL A 88 2.76 -15.30 10.21
CA VAL A 88 3.22 -16.68 10.39
C VAL A 88 4.67 -16.73 10.88
N ARG A 89 5.55 -15.87 10.35
CA ARG A 89 6.96 -15.82 10.78
C ARG A 89 7.13 -15.31 12.22
N LEU A 90 6.34 -14.33 12.63
CA LEU A 90 6.36 -13.82 14.01
C LEU A 90 5.94 -14.89 15.03
N HIS A 91 4.97 -15.74 14.67
CA HIS A 91 4.54 -16.82 15.55
C HIS A 91 5.59 -17.95 15.66
N SER A 92 6.34 -18.25 14.59
CA SER A 92 7.43 -19.24 14.65
C SER A 92 8.64 -18.76 15.48
N SER A 93 8.95 -17.46 15.48
CA SER A 93 10.06 -16.93 16.30
C SER A 93 9.77 -16.92 17.81
N LEU A 94 8.50 -16.85 18.21
CA LEU A 94 8.10 -16.92 19.61
C LEU A 94 8.13 -18.36 20.16
N SER A 95 7.91 -19.36 19.29
CA SER A 95 8.03 -20.78 19.68
C SER A 95 9.49 -21.26 19.85
N ASP A 96 10.45 -20.64 19.15
CA ASP A 96 11.88 -21.00 19.27
C ASP A 96 12.59 -20.31 20.44
N SER A 97 12.00 -19.26 21.01
CA SER A 97 12.55 -18.52 22.16
C SER A 97 12.24 -19.16 23.52
N SER A 98 11.57 -20.33 23.52
CA SER A 98 11.09 -21.03 24.72
C SER A 98 11.84 -22.35 25.00
N LEU A 99 13.00 -22.56 24.38
CA LEU A 99 13.90 -23.70 24.62
C LEU A 99 15.27 -23.25 25.14
#